data_AF-A0A4Y2D5U3-F1
#
_entry.id   AF-A0A4Y2D5U3-F1
#
_cell.length_a   1.000
_cell.length_b   1.000
_cell.length_c   1.000
_cell.angle_alpha   90.00
_cell.angle_beta   90.00
_cell.angle_gamma   90.00
#
_symmetry.space_group_name_H-M   'P 1'
#
loop_
_entity.id
_entity.type
_entity.pdbx_description
1 polymer ?
#
loop_
_entity_poly.entity_id
_entity_poly.type
_entity_poly.pdbx_seq_one_letter_code
_entity_poly.pdbx_strand_id
1 'polypeptide(L)'
;MVEAGDYGMVDDIFHRLYGSKDTTIEYNDAIYSNGEYMGNREWLLNCYESYQKARDVHAEARKRDQAKRQAAFRSAETLEQSQARRTKDAERHASVRAAETPDESQRRPDVSTKRQSEQRCASTYKVWTTFNDAAFNYGLLIDYANQRLVMIGKMDKKCVHCIVFKWEEEAAAM
;
A
#
# COMPACT_ATOMS: atom_id res chain seq x y z
N MET A 1 -37.05 -7.64 37.60
CA MET A 1 -37.70 -7.67 36.27
C MET A 1 -36.85 -6.79 35.37
N VAL A 2 -35.98 -7.38 34.56
CA VAL A 2 -35.14 -6.66 33.59
C VAL A 2 -35.74 -6.93 32.21
N GLU A 3 -35.97 -5.85 31.47
CA GLU A 3 -36.80 -5.77 30.28
C GLU A 3 -36.21 -6.52 29.08
N ALA A 4 -37.09 -7.17 28.32
CA ALA A 4 -36.81 -8.04 27.17
C ALA A 4 -36.40 -7.28 25.89
N GLY A 5 -35.61 -6.21 26.00
CA GLY A 5 -35.31 -5.29 24.88
C GLY A 5 -34.02 -5.57 24.10
N ASP A 6 -33.01 -6.20 24.69
CA ASP A 6 -31.66 -6.31 24.09
C ASP A 6 -31.33 -7.67 23.46
N TYR A 7 -32.23 -8.66 23.57
CA TYR A 7 -31.99 -10.01 23.06
C TYR A 7 -32.15 -10.13 21.52
N GLY A 8 -32.85 -9.20 20.87
CA GLY A 8 -33.17 -9.30 19.44
C GLY A 8 -31.97 -9.11 18.49
N MET A 9 -30.91 -8.41 18.91
CA MET A 9 -29.74 -8.19 18.05
C MET A 9 -28.73 -9.35 18.12
N VAL A 10 -28.73 -10.09 19.22
CA VAL A 10 -27.87 -11.27 19.43
C VAL A 10 -28.39 -12.46 18.62
N ASP A 11 -29.72 -12.63 18.59
CA ASP A 11 -30.38 -13.70 17.82
C ASP A 11 -30.20 -13.52 16.30
N ASP A 12 -30.22 -12.30 15.77
CA ASP A 12 -30.13 -12.06 14.32
C ASP A 12 -28.71 -12.30 13.76
N ILE A 13 -27.68 -12.04 14.58
CA ILE A 13 -26.29 -12.39 14.26
C ILE A 13 -26.06 -13.90 14.37
N PHE A 14 -26.59 -14.53 15.42
CA PHE A 14 -26.46 -15.97 15.64
C PHE A 14 -27.21 -16.80 14.58
N HIS A 15 -28.43 -16.39 14.22
CA HIS A 15 -29.21 -17.02 13.14
C HIS A 15 -28.56 -16.91 11.76
N ARG A 16 -27.89 -15.78 11.46
CA ARG A 16 -27.11 -15.63 10.22
C ARG A 16 -25.86 -16.50 10.18
N LEU A 17 -25.27 -16.81 11.33
CA LEU A 17 -24.06 -17.61 11.42
C LEU A 17 -24.34 -19.12 11.44
N TYR A 18 -25.42 -19.58 12.09
CA TYR A 18 -25.61 -21.00 12.38
C TYR A 18 -26.89 -21.63 11.81
N GLY A 19 -27.83 -20.84 11.28
CA GLY A 19 -29.08 -21.35 10.73
C GLY A 19 -30.04 -21.85 11.81
N SER A 20 -31.31 -21.47 11.70
CA SER A 20 -32.37 -21.72 12.67
C SER A 20 -32.57 -23.21 13.00
N LYS A 21 -32.06 -23.69 14.15
CA LYS A 21 -32.56 -24.89 14.85
C LYS A 21 -32.41 -24.75 16.37
N ASP A 22 -33.55 -24.64 17.06
CA ASP A 22 -33.79 -24.97 18.48
C ASP A 22 -32.62 -24.75 19.46
N THR A 23 -32.25 -23.49 19.70
CA THR A 23 -31.10 -23.08 20.53
C THR A 23 -31.49 -22.78 21.98
N THR A 24 -31.96 -23.78 22.72
CA THR A 24 -31.92 -23.71 24.21
C THR A 24 -30.71 -24.43 24.79
N ILE A 25 -29.95 -25.16 23.96
CA ILE A 25 -28.81 -25.98 24.40
C ILE A 25 -27.43 -25.31 24.17
N GLU A 26 -27.29 -24.32 23.27
CA GLU A 26 -25.96 -23.81 22.90
C GLU A 26 -25.57 -22.46 23.52
N TYR A 27 -26.38 -21.90 24.42
CA TYR A 27 -26.00 -20.62 25.04
C TYR A 27 -24.96 -20.80 26.15
N ASN A 28 -24.98 -21.92 26.89
CA ASN A 28 -24.07 -22.15 28.01
C ASN A 28 -22.75 -22.82 27.61
N ASP A 29 -22.76 -23.72 26.61
CA ASP A 29 -21.53 -24.35 26.10
C ASP A 29 -20.64 -23.35 25.35
N ALA A 30 -21.21 -22.27 24.79
CA ALA A 30 -20.47 -21.22 24.09
C ALA A 30 -19.81 -20.17 25.01
N ILE A 31 -20.30 -20.03 26.25
CA ILE A 31 -19.73 -19.09 27.25
C ILE A 31 -18.41 -19.62 27.82
N TYR A 32 -18.19 -20.93 27.73
CA TYR A 32 -16.98 -21.61 28.20
C TYR A 32 -16.18 -22.16 27.02
N SER A 33 -15.27 -21.36 26.46
CA SER A 33 -14.22 -21.88 25.58
C SER A 33 -13.02 -22.29 26.43
N ASN A 34 -12.58 -23.55 26.33
CA ASN A 34 -11.45 -24.12 27.11
C ASN A 34 -11.62 -24.07 28.65
N GLY A 35 -12.86 -24.04 29.15
CA GLY A 35 -13.13 -24.07 30.59
C GLY A 35 -13.01 -22.72 31.33
N GLU A 36 -12.78 -21.61 30.62
CA GLU A 36 -12.81 -20.26 31.19
C GLU A 36 -14.10 -19.53 30.80
N TYR A 37 -14.75 -18.88 31.77
CA TYR A 37 -15.94 -18.05 31.55
C TYR A 37 -15.52 -16.75 30.84
N MET A 38 -15.76 -16.67 29.54
CA MET A 38 -15.60 -15.43 28.78
C MET A 38 -16.89 -14.63 28.96
N GLY A 39 -16.85 -13.54 29.73
CA GLY A 39 -18.03 -12.68 29.91
C GLY A 39 -18.64 -12.30 28.55
N ASN A 40 -19.96 -12.44 28.41
CA ASN A 40 -20.70 -12.39 27.13
C ASN A 40 -20.23 -11.29 26.15
N ARG A 41 -19.80 -10.12 26.65
CA ARG A 41 -19.34 -8.99 25.83
C ARG A 41 -17.98 -9.21 25.16
N GLU A 42 -17.01 -9.80 25.85
CA GLU A 42 -15.66 -10.01 25.32
C GLU A 42 -15.65 -11.11 24.27
N TRP A 43 -16.42 -12.17 24.49
CA TRP A 43 -16.65 -13.24 23.52
C TRP A 43 -17.30 -12.72 22.22
N LEU A 44 -18.36 -11.90 22.34
CA LEU A 44 -19.04 -11.31 21.19
C LEU A 44 -18.11 -10.42 20.35
N LEU A 45 -17.25 -9.61 20.99
CA LEU A 45 -16.27 -8.78 20.31
C LEU A 45 -15.25 -9.62 19.53
N ASN A 46 -14.71 -10.67 20.16
CA ASN A 46 -13.77 -11.58 19.51
C ASN A 46 -14.40 -12.31 18.31
N CYS A 47 -15.65 -12.74 18.44
CA CYS A 47 -16.39 -13.38 17.34
C CYS A 47 -16.61 -12.41 16.17
N TYR A 48 -17.00 -11.16 16.47
CA TYR A 48 -17.18 -10.11 15.45
C TYR A 48 -15.86 -9.76 14.75
N GLU A 49 -14.76 -9.61 15.49
CA GLU A 49 -13.45 -9.35 14.88
C GLU A 49 -12.98 -10.50 14.00
N SER A 50 -13.19 -11.76 14.44
CA SER A 50 -12.87 -12.95 13.66
C SER A 50 -13.66 -12.97 12.34
N TYR A 51 -14.97 -12.66 12.41
CA TYR A 51 -15.82 -12.53 11.23
C TYR A 51 -15.34 -11.44 10.27
N GLN A 52 -15.00 -10.25 10.79
CA GLN A 52 -14.48 -9.16 9.94
C GLN A 52 -13.19 -9.56 9.25
N LYS A 53 -12.25 -10.16 9.98
CA LYS A 53 -10.99 -10.69 9.43
C LYS A 53 -11.27 -11.73 8.33
N ALA A 54 -12.15 -12.71 8.57
CA ALA A 54 -12.51 -13.70 7.57
C ALA A 54 -13.15 -13.07 6.33
N ARG A 55 -14.07 -12.12 6.52
CA ARG A 55 -14.73 -11.39 5.44
C ARG A 55 -13.72 -10.63 4.58
N ASP A 56 -12.77 -9.96 5.20
CA ASP A 56 -11.75 -9.17 4.52
C ASP A 56 -10.77 -10.08 3.78
N VAL A 57 -10.37 -11.21 4.38
CA VAL A 57 -9.57 -12.25 3.70
C VAL A 57 -10.28 -12.76 2.46
N HIS A 58 -11.58 -13.07 2.55
CA HIS A 58 -12.37 -13.49 1.40
C HIS A 58 -12.52 -12.38 0.35
N ALA A 59 -12.69 -11.13 0.77
CA ALA A 59 -12.76 -9.99 -0.14
C ALA A 59 -11.43 -9.82 -0.90
N GLU A 60 -10.31 -9.93 -0.21
CA GLU A 60 -8.98 -9.86 -0.83
C GLU A 60 -8.72 -11.06 -1.76
N ALA A 61 -9.15 -12.26 -1.40
CA ALA A 61 -9.08 -13.43 -2.28
C ALA A 61 -9.85 -13.17 -3.59
N ARG A 62 -11.09 -12.65 -3.52
CA ARG A 62 -11.89 -12.30 -4.70
C ARG A 62 -11.21 -11.24 -5.57
N LYS A 63 -10.63 -10.19 -4.97
CA LYS A 63 -9.87 -9.16 -5.70
C LYS A 63 -8.67 -9.76 -6.43
N ARG A 64 -7.91 -10.64 -5.77
CA ARG A 64 -6.76 -11.32 -6.38
C ARG A 64 -7.18 -12.20 -7.56
N ASP A 65 -8.24 -12.98 -7.42
CA ASP A 65 -8.72 -13.85 -8.50
C ASP A 65 -9.31 -13.06 -9.67
N GLN A 66 -9.97 -11.93 -9.40
CA GLN A 66 -10.40 -11.01 -10.44
C GLN A 66 -9.20 -10.41 -11.18
N ALA A 67 -8.17 -9.95 -10.47
CA ALA A 67 -6.96 -9.40 -11.06
C ALA A 67 -6.23 -10.43 -11.94
N LYS A 68 -6.13 -11.68 -11.48
CA LYS A 68 -5.54 -12.79 -12.27
C LYS A 68 -6.30 -13.02 -13.58
N ARG A 69 -7.63 -13.11 -13.52
CA ARG A 69 -8.48 -13.29 -14.72
C ARG A 69 -8.32 -12.13 -15.70
N GLN A 70 -8.30 -10.90 -15.20
CA GLN A 70 -8.07 -9.73 -16.03
C GLN A 70 -6.68 -9.72 -16.66
N ALA A 71 -5.64 -10.10 -15.93
CA ALA A 71 -4.29 -10.21 -16.46
C ALA A 71 -4.21 -11.25 -17.59
N ALA A 72 -4.80 -12.43 -17.38
CA ALA A 72 -4.88 -13.48 -18.40
C ALA A 72 -5.63 -13.03 -19.67
N PHE A 73 -6.75 -12.32 -19.50
CA PHE A 73 -7.48 -11.73 -20.61
C PHE A 73 -6.64 -10.69 -21.37
N ARG A 74 -5.95 -9.79 -20.65
CA ARG A 74 -5.07 -8.79 -21.27
C ARG A 74 -3.88 -9.40 -22.01
N SER A 75 -3.32 -10.51 -21.51
CA SER A 75 -2.21 -11.20 -22.20
C SER A 75 -2.64 -11.92 -23.47
N ALA A 76 -3.92 -12.31 -23.57
CA ALA A 76 -4.49 -12.96 -24.75
C ALA A 76 -5.15 -11.97 -25.73
N GLU A 77 -5.14 -10.67 -25.43
CA GLU A 77 -5.79 -9.62 -26.20
C GLU A 77 -5.08 -9.44 -27.56
N THR A 78 -5.84 -9.39 -28.65
CA THR A 78 -5.29 -9.04 -29.97
C THR A 78 -4.95 -7.54 -30.03
N LEU A 79 -4.15 -7.13 -31.01
CA LEU A 79 -3.81 -5.72 -31.18
C LEU A 79 -5.05 -4.83 -31.34
N GLU A 80 -6.01 -5.25 -32.17
CA GLU A 80 -7.27 -4.53 -32.42
C GLU A 80 -8.11 -4.41 -31.15
N GLN A 81 -8.23 -5.50 -30.37
CA GLN A 81 -8.95 -5.49 -29.10
C GLN A 81 -8.29 -4.53 -28.10
N SER A 82 -6.96 -4.54 -28.01
CA SER A 82 -6.22 -3.65 -27.11
C SER A 82 -6.37 -2.18 -27.50
N GLN A 83 -6.33 -1.88 -28.81
CA GLN A 83 -6.59 -0.54 -29.32
C GLN A 83 -8.03 -0.10 -29.00
N ALA A 84 -9.03 -0.91 -29.34
CA ALA A 84 -10.43 -0.61 -29.07
C ALA A 84 -10.69 -0.36 -27.58
N ARG A 85 -10.09 -1.16 -26.68
CA ARG A 85 -10.17 -0.95 -25.24
C ARG A 85 -9.53 0.36 -24.81
N ARG A 86 -8.32 0.68 -25.27
CA ARG A 86 -7.63 1.94 -24.94
C ARG A 86 -8.42 3.16 -25.44
N THR A 87 -9.04 3.08 -26.62
CA THR A 87 -9.90 4.14 -27.16
C THR A 87 -11.10 4.35 -26.25
N LYS A 88 -11.81 3.28 -25.86
CA LYS A 88 -12.94 3.38 -24.92
C LYS A 88 -12.53 3.92 -23.55
N ASP A 89 -11.37 3.52 -23.04
CA ASP A 89 -10.82 4.04 -21.78
C ASP A 89 -10.54 5.55 -21.90
N ALA A 90 -9.95 5.99 -23.03
CA ALA A 90 -9.67 7.40 -23.29
C ALA A 90 -10.96 8.23 -23.41
N GLU A 91 -11.98 7.74 -24.12
CA GLU A 91 -13.30 8.37 -24.21
C GLU A 91 -13.95 8.51 -22.83
N ARG A 92 -13.92 7.45 -22.02
CA ARG A 92 -14.45 7.51 -20.65
C ARG A 92 -13.73 8.56 -19.82
N HIS A 93 -12.40 8.60 -19.89
CA HIS A 93 -11.62 9.63 -19.20
C HIS A 93 -11.97 11.04 -19.70
N ALA A 94 -12.12 11.25 -21.00
CA ALA A 94 -12.53 12.53 -21.56
C ALA A 94 -13.90 12.97 -21.04
N SER A 95 -14.87 12.05 -20.99
CA SER A 95 -16.21 12.32 -20.44
C SER A 95 -16.17 12.67 -18.95
N VAL A 96 -15.40 11.94 -18.14
CA VAL A 96 -15.20 12.26 -16.72
C VAL A 96 -14.61 13.66 -16.58
N ARG A 97 -13.61 14.00 -17.40
CA ARG A 97 -12.94 15.30 -17.39
C ARG A 97 -13.87 16.45 -17.78
N ALA A 98 -14.77 16.22 -18.74
CA ALA A 98 -15.78 17.20 -19.14
C ALA A 98 -16.85 17.42 -18.07
N ALA A 99 -17.11 16.41 -17.23
CA ALA A 99 -18.07 16.47 -16.13
C ALA A 99 -17.46 16.91 -14.78
N GLU A 100 -16.14 17.14 -14.72
CA GLU A 100 -15.47 17.60 -13.49
C GLU A 100 -16.05 18.95 -13.02
N THR A 101 -16.30 19.05 -11.72
CA THR A 101 -16.63 20.33 -11.08
C THR A 101 -15.40 21.24 -11.05
N PRO A 102 -15.57 22.58 -10.89
CA PRO A 102 -14.44 23.49 -10.77
C PRO A 102 -13.46 23.13 -9.63
N ASP A 103 -13.96 22.66 -8.48
CA ASP A 103 -13.13 22.19 -7.36
C ASP A 103 -12.27 20.98 -7.74
N GLU A 104 -12.87 19.96 -8.36
CA GLU A 104 -12.15 18.77 -8.80
C GLU A 104 -11.09 19.10 -9.85
N SER A 105 -11.41 19.99 -10.79
CA SER A 105 -10.49 20.44 -11.83
C SER A 105 -9.27 21.16 -11.25
N GLN A 106 -9.47 21.95 -10.18
CA GLN A 106 -8.41 22.66 -9.48
C GLN A 106 -7.54 21.72 -8.61
N ARG A 107 -8.15 20.75 -7.94
CA ARG A 107 -7.44 19.80 -7.05
C ARG A 107 -6.59 18.78 -7.82
N ARG A 108 -6.99 18.45 -9.05
CA ARG A 108 -6.34 17.41 -9.86
C ARG A 108 -4.87 17.73 -10.21
N PRO A 109 -4.50 18.94 -10.68
CA PRO A 109 -3.10 19.33 -10.83
C PRO A 109 -2.27 19.20 -9.56
N ASP A 110 -2.84 19.56 -8.40
CA ASP A 110 -2.13 19.47 -7.11
C ASP A 110 -1.81 18.02 -6.75
N VAL A 111 -2.79 17.12 -6.89
CA VAL A 111 -2.59 15.67 -6.69
C VAL A 111 -1.54 15.12 -7.66
N SER A 112 -1.60 15.52 -8.94
CA SER A 112 -0.61 15.10 -9.94
C SER A 112 0.79 15.58 -9.58
N THR A 113 0.93 16.85 -9.19
CA THR A 113 2.21 17.47 -8.82
C THR A 113 2.81 16.78 -7.59
N LYS A 114 1.98 16.52 -6.58
CA LYS A 114 2.39 15.79 -5.37
C LYS A 114 2.87 14.38 -5.70
N ARG A 115 2.12 13.63 -6.52
CA ARG A 115 2.55 12.29 -6.95
C ARG A 115 3.88 12.33 -7.71
N GLN A 116 4.07 13.33 -8.57
CA GLN A 116 5.33 13.50 -9.31
C GLN A 116 6.49 13.92 -8.40
N SER A 117 6.27 14.72 -7.36
CA SER A 117 7.32 15.06 -6.40
C SER A 117 7.70 13.84 -5.55
N GLU A 118 6.72 13.09 -5.05
CA GLU A 118 6.94 11.83 -4.32
C GLU A 118 7.72 10.82 -5.17
N GLN A 119 7.35 10.65 -6.44
CA GLN A 119 8.07 9.76 -7.35
C GLN A 119 9.52 10.22 -7.58
N ARG A 120 9.75 11.52 -7.72
CA ARG A 120 11.11 12.09 -7.83
C ARG A 120 11.91 11.81 -6.56
N CYS A 121 11.35 12.10 -5.38
CA CYS A 121 11.99 11.81 -4.10
C CYS A 121 12.31 10.31 -3.93
N ALA A 122 11.36 9.42 -4.25
CA ALA A 122 11.57 7.97 -4.17
C ALA A 122 12.65 7.50 -5.15
N SER A 123 12.70 8.06 -6.36
CA SER A 123 13.76 7.78 -7.33
C SER A 123 15.12 8.24 -6.81
N THR A 124 15.21 9.48 -6.33
CA THR A 124 16.45 10.04 -5.76
C THR A 124 16.91 9.23 -4.56
N TYR A 125 16.00 8.85 -3.67
CA TYR A 125 16.30 8.03 -2.49
C TYR A 125 16.88 6.67 -2.89
N LYS A 126 16.26 5.97 -3.86
CA LYS A 126 16.79 4.68 -4.35
C LYS A 126 18.21 4.79 -4.88
N VAL A 127 18.49 5.84 -5.66
CA VAL A 127 19.84 6.09 -6.18
C VAL A 127 20.81 6.37 -5.03
N TRP A 128 20.44 7.23 -4.07
CA TRP A 128 21.25 7.53 -2.89
C TRP A 128 21.55 6.29 -2.03
N THR A 129 20.57 5.42 -1.78
CA THR A 129 20.78 4.19 -1.01
C THR A 129 21.81 3.27 -1.68
N THR A 130 21.74 3.13 -3.01
CA THR A 130 22.75 2.36 -3.76
C THR A 130 24.16 2.93 -3.58
N PHE A 131 24.31 4.26 -3.50
CA PHE A 131 25.61 4.89 -3.26
C PHE A 131 26.10 4.76 -1.83
N ASN A 132 25.24 4.86 -0.81
CA ASN A 132 25.67 4.62 0.56
C ASN A 132 26.16 3.19 0.77
N ASP A 133 25.45 2.21 0.23
CA ASP A 133 25.86 0.80 0.32
C ASP A 133 27.19 0.58 -0.40
N ALA A 134 27.42 1.28 -1.50
CA ALA A 134 28.66 1.22 -2.28
C ALA A 134 29.79 2.11 -1.74
N ALA A 135 29.52 3.02 -0.80
CA ALA A 135 30.53 3.94 -0.24
C ALA A 135 31.64 3.18 0.50
N PHE A 136 31.30 2.03 1.07
CA PHE A 136 32.25 1.14 1.76
C PHE A 136 32.68 -0.07 0.91
N ASN A 137 32.07 -0.28 -0.26
CA ASN A 137 32.40 -1.36 -1.21
C ASN A 137 32.15 -0.89 -2.65
N TYR A 138 33.20 -0.44 -3.34
CA TYR A 138 33.10 0.04 -4.73
C TYR A 138 32.52 -1.05 -5.65
N GLY A 139 31.33 -0.79 -6.20
CA GLY A 139 30.68 -1.68 -7.15
C GLY A 139 31.15 -1.40 -8.57
N LEU A 140 31.88 -2.33 -9.18
CA LEU A 140 32.39 -2.19 -10.57
C LEU A 140 31.31 -2.03 -11.64
N LEU A 141 30.04 -2.31 -11.32
CA LEU A 141 28.89 -2.16 -12.21
C LEU A 141 28.22 -0.78 -12.12
N ILE A 142 28.64 0.07 -11.19
CA ILE A 142 28.10 1.42 -11.02
C ILE A 142 28.96 2.38 -11.83
N ASP A 143 28.34 3.05 -12.81
CA ASP A 143 29.00 4.12 -13.56
C ASP A 143 29.05 5.40 -12.72
N TYR A 144 30.04 5.52 -11.85
CA TYR A 144 30.21 6.69 -10.96
C TYR A 144 30.47 8.00 -11.72
N ALA A 145 31.04 7.94 -12.93
CA ALA A 145 31.45 9.13 -13.68
C ALA A 145 30.26 9.94 -14.22
N ASN A 146 29.13 9.27 -14.52
CA ASN A 146 27.95 9.89 -15.11
C ASN A 146 26.82 10.18 -14.10
N GLN A 147 27.10 10.15 -12.79
CA GLN A 147 26.07 10.20 -11.75
C GLN A 147 25.89 11.59 -11.18
N ARG A 148 24.66 12.11 -11.30
CA ARG A 148 24.29 13.45 -10.82
C ARG A 148 24.40 13.66 -9.30
N LEU A 149 24.43 12.58 -8.51
CA LEU A 149 24.52 12.65 -7.05
C LEU A 149 25.97 12.63 -6.53
N VAL A 150 26.92 12.17 -7.34
CA VAL A 150 28.35 12.09 -6.98
C VAL A 150 29.07 13.22 -7.72
N MET A 151 29.06 14.41 -7.14
CA MET A 151 29.86 15.53 -7.63
C MET A 151 31.22 15.49 -6.94
N ILE A 152 32.20 14.81 -7.53
CA ILE A 152 33.60 14.96 -7.11
C ILE A 152 34.07 16.31 -7.69
N GLY A 153 34.26 17.30 -6.81
CA GLY A 153 34.81 18.60 -7.18
C GLY A 153 36.23 18.48 -7.77
N LYS A 154 36.72 19.56 -8.39
CA LYS A 154 38.10 19.57 -8.88
C LYS A 154 39.09 19.48 -7.71
N MET A 155 40.20 18.78 -7.94
CA MET A 155 41.30 18.64 -6.98
C MET A 155 42.34 19.74 -7.25
N ASP A 156 41.96 20.99 -7.02
CA ASP A 156 42.75 22.18 -7.34
C ASP A 156 43.22 22.96 -6.10
N LYS A 157 42.67 22.65 -4.92
CA LYS A 157 43.08 23.25 -3.66
C LYS A 157 44.41 22.66 -3.20
N LYS A 158 45.45 23.48 -3.04
CA LYS A 158 46.75 23.00 -2.55
C LYS A 158 46.76 22.90 -1.02
N CYS A 159 47.21 21.77 -0.48
CA CYS A 159 47.43 21.60 0.95
C CYS A 159 48.62 22.45 1.40
N VAL A 160 48.42 23.23 2.46
CA VAL A 160 49.43 24.12 3.03
C VAL A 160 50.61 23.33 3.62
N HIS A 161 50.36 22.13 4.13
CA HIS A 161 51.36 21.34 4.87
C HIS A 161 52.20 20.44 3.98
N CYS A 162 51.60 19.79 2.98
CA CYS A 162 52.27 18.79 2.16
C CYS A 162 52.32 19.12 0.67
N ILE A 163 51.80 20.28 0.24
CA ILE A 163 51.88 20.77 -1.16
C ILE A 163 51.04 19.92 -2.15
N VAL A 164 50.40 18.83 -1.70
CA VAL A 164 49.49 17.97 -2.48
C VAL A 164 48.17 18.67 -2.76
N PHE A 165 47.57 18.42 -3.93
CA PHE A 165 46.24 18.92 -4.27
C PHE A 165 45.15 18.10 -3.56
N LYS A 166 44.12 18.78 -3.08
CA LYS A 166 42.98 18.24 -2.33
C LYS A 166 41.66 18.77 -2.88
N TRP A 167 40.55 18.15 -2.50
CA TRP A 167 39.22 18.64 -2.88
C TRP A 167 38.83 19.88 -2.07
N GLU A 168 37.98 20.74 -2.64
CA GLU A 168 37.62 22.02 -2.01
C GLU A 168 36.97 21.85 -0.63
N GLU A 169 36.11 20.83 -0.49
CA GLU A 169 35.35 20.51 0.72
C GLU A 169 35.96 19.35 1.55
N GLU A 170 37.17 18.89 1.23
CA GLU A 170 37.83 17.87 2.05
C GLU A 170 38.09 18.43 3.45
N ALA A 171 37.49 17.80 4.47
CA ALA A 171 37.72 18.13 5.86
C ALA A 171 39.22 18.12 6.12
N ALA A 172 39.75 19.20 6.73
CA ALA A 172 41.13 19.18 7.19
C ALA A 172 41.24 18.03 8.20
N ALA A 173 41.92 16.94 7.81
CA ALA A 173 42.24 15.88 8.74
C ALA A 173 42.91 16.50 9.99
N MET A 174 42.43 16.13 11.17
CA MET A 174 43.10 16.44 12.44
C MET A 174 44.51 15.87 12.44
#